data_AF-A0A0Q4UUJ5-F1
#
_entry.id   AF-A0A0Q4UUJ5-F1
#
_cell.length_a   1.000
_cell.length_b   1.000
_cell.length_c   1.000
_cell.angle_alpha   90.00
_cell.angle_beta   90.00
_cell.angle_gamma   90.00
#
_symmetry.space_group_name_H-M   'P 1'
#
loop_
_entity.id
_entity.type
_entity.pdbx_description
1 polymer ?
#
loop_
_entity_poly.entity_id
_entity_poly.type
_entity_poly.pdbx_seq_one_letter_code
_entity_poly.pdbx_strand_id
1 'polypeptide(L)'
;MTTTSGRLIGVGYEGLDLDQFVMRLRLREVDIVADVRLTPISRKRGFAKRALSERLAAEGIEYRHLRALGNPKENRAGFAAEGADGLESRRRYASLLEADGANACLQELVDVSATKTVALLCFEADESRCHRSVVLDALRRRSLSYA
;
A
#
# COMPACT_ATOMS: atom_id res chain seq x y z
N MET A 1 17.69 -3.87 -22.74
CA MET A 1 17.26 -4.29 -21.40
C MET A 1 17.08 -3.02 -20.59
N THR A 2 15.84 -2.59 -20.35
CA THR A 2 15.56 -1.42 -19.53
C THR A 2 15.94 -1.75 -18.10
N THR A 3 16.92 -1.03 -17.55
CA THR A 3 17.26 -1.10 -16.13
C THR A 3 16.09 -0.50 -15.36
N THR A 4 15.15 -1.32 -14.90
CA THR A 4 14.05 -0.84 -14.06
C THR A 4 14.65 -0.44 -12.73
N SER A 5 14.83 0.86 -12.53
CA SER A 5 15.07 1.43 -11.21
C SER A 5 13.84 1.12 -10.36
N GLY A 6 14.01 0.48 -9.21
CA GLY A 6 12.89 0.13 -8.35
C GLY A 6 12.15 1.38 -7.86
N ARG A 7 10.86 1.22 -7.54
CA ARG A 7 9.96 2.34 -7.22
C ARG A 7 8.88 1.93 -6.23
N LEU A 8 8.46 2.87 -5.39
CA LEU A 8 7.31 2.73 -4.49
C LEU A 8 6.14 3.55 -5.02
N ILE A 9 5.02 2.88 -5.28
CA ILE A 9 3.80 3.53 -5.79
C ILE A 9 2.57 3.14 -4.96
N GLY A 10 1.55 4.00 -5.01
CA GLY A 10 0.25 3.71 -4.41
C GLY A 10 -0.76 3.18 -5.42
N VAL A 11 -1.56 2.18 -5.02
CA VAL A 11 -2.67 1.64 -5.83
C VAL A 11 -3.93 1.42 -4.99
N GLY A 12 -5.04 1.96 -5.49
CA GLY A 12 -6.39 1.77 -4.95
C GLY A 12 -7.26 1.02 -5.94
N TYR A 13 -8.19 0.20 -5.46
CA TYR A 13 -9.07 -0.62 -6.31
C TYR A 13 -10.55 -0.21 -6.28
N GLU A 14 -10.89 0.85 -5.55
CA GLU A 14 -12.18 1.53 -5.68
C GLU A 14 -12.44 1.89 -7.15
N GLY A 15 -13.66 1.63 -7.61
CA GLY A 15 -14.03 1.81 -9.03
C GLY A 15 -13.49 0.76 -10.02
N LEU A 16 -12.52 -0.09 -9.66
CA LEU A 16 -11.91 -1.09 -10.57
C LEU A 16 -12.30 -2.54 -10.31
N ASP A 17 -12.77 -3.29 -11.30
CA ASP A 17 -12.81 -4.75 -11.17
C ASP A 17 -11.39 -5.36 -11.10
N LEU A 18 -11.31 -6.67 -10.86
CA LEU A 18 -10.04 -7.37 -10.67
C LEU A 18 -9.19 -7.35 -11.95
N ASP A 19 -9.81 -7.46 -13.14
CA ASP A 19 -9.08 -7.48 -14.42
C ASP A 19 -8.50 -6.10 -14.74
N GLN A 20 -9.30 -5.05 -14.56
CA GLN A 20 -8.85 -3.66 -14.70
C GLN A 20 -7.72 -3.33 -13.72
N PHE A 21 -7.82 -3.81 -12.48
CA PHE A 21 -6.78 -3.60 -11.47
C PHE A 21 -5.48 -4.29 -11.87
N VAL A 22 -5.52 -5.57 -12.24
CA VAL A 22 -4.34 -6.33 -12.69
C VAL A 22 -3.71 -5.71 -13.93
N MET A 23 -4.51 -5.31 -14.92
CA MET A 23 -4.04 -4.61 -16.11
C MET A 23 -3.24 -3.35 -15.75
N ARG A 24 -3.74 -2.55 -14.79
CA ARG A 24 -3.03 -1.35 -14.32
C ARG A 24 -1.71 -1.67 -13.62
N LEU A 25 -1.63 -2.77 -12.88
CA LEU A 25 -0.38 -3.21 -12.27
C LEU A 25 0.65 -3.62 -13.32
N ARG A 26 0.21 -4.35 -14.36
CA ARG A 26 1.06 -4.80 -15.48
C ARG A 26 1.61 -3.61 -16.29
N LEU A 27 0.76 -2.63 -16.60
CA LEU A 27 1.17 -1.40 -17.29
C LEU A 27 2.19 -0.58 -16.49
N ARG A 28 2.18 -0.73 -15.17
CA ARG A 28 3.13 -0.10 -14.24
C ARG A 28 4.20 -1.08 -13.78
N GLU A 29 4.40 -2.19 -14.50
CA GLU A 29 5.45 -3.18 -14.26
C GLU A 29 5.63 -3.50 -12.77
N VAL A 30 4.52 -3.70 -12.07
CA VAL A 30 4.54 -3.96 -10.64
C VAL A 30 5.03 -5.38 -10.40
N ASP A 31 6.09 -5.51 -9.61
CA ASP A 31 6.64 -6.80 -9.20
C ASP A 31 5.96 -7.31 -7.93
N ILE A 32 5.61 -6.40 -7.01
CA ILE A 32 5.05 -6.74 -5.70
C ILE A 32 3.85 -5.85 -5.37
N VAL A 33 2.76 -6.47 -4.94
CA VAL A 33 1.65 -5.81 -4.26
C VAL A 33 1.80 -5.99 -2.75
N ALA A 34 2.08 -4.88 -2.06
CA ALA A 34 2.12 -4.82 -0.61
C ALA A 34 0.76 -4.36 -0.09
N ASP A 35 -0.05 -5.31 0.38
CA ASP A 35 -1.34 -5.06 0.99
C ASP A 35 -1.18 -4.49 2.40
N VAL A 36 -1.48 -3.20 2.53
CA VAL A 36 -1.41 -2.46 3.79
C VAL A 36 -2.78 -2.37 4.48
N ARG A 37 -3.76 -3.21 4.09
CA ARG A 37 -5.03 -3.31 4.82
C ARG A 37 -4.80 -4.05 6.13
N LEU A 38 -5.34 -3.52 7.23
CA LEU A 38 -5.31 -4.22 8.52
C LEU A 38 -6.01 -5.59 8.43
N THR A 39 -7.10 -5.65 7.68
CA THR A 39 -7.84 -6.89 7.40
C THR A 39 -8.10 -6.96 5.89
N PRO A 40 -7.49 -7.92 5.16
CA PRO A 40 -7.56 -8.00 3.70
C PRO A 40 -8.84 -8.72 3.24
N ILE A 41 -9.99 -8.28 3.77
CA ILE A 41 -11.33 -8.68 3.33
C ILE A 41 -11.87 -7.61 2.36
N SER A 42 -12.68 -8.03 1.41
CA SER A 42 -13.34 -7.11 0.48
C SER A 42 -14.68 -7.67 0.04
N ARG A 43 -15.67 -6.79 -0.10
CA ARG A 43 -16.95 -7.10 -0.74
C ARG A 43 -16.83 -7.12 -2.27
N LYS A 44 -15.76 -6.53 -2.82
CA LYS A 44 -15.51 -6.53 -4.25
C LYS A 44 -14.93 -7.87 -4.66
N ARG A 45 -15.59 -8.52 -5.62
CA ARG A 45 -15.19 -9.84 -6.13
C ARG A 45 -13.72 -9.82 -6.53
N GLY A 46 -12.94 -10.78 -6.03
CA GLY A 46 -11.53 -10.93 -6.36
C GLY A 46 -10.54 -10.19 -5.47
N PHE A 47 -10.98 -9.31 -4.56
CA PHE A 47 -10.08 -8.50 -3.71
C PHE A 47 -9.92 -9.01 -2.27
N ALA A 48 -10.47 -10.19 -1.95
CA ALA A 48 -10.13 -10.90 -0.73
C ALA A 48 -8.74 -11.54 -0.87
N LYS A 49 -7.97 -11.61 0.23
CA LYS A 49 -6.56 -12.07 0.27
C LYS A 49 -6.26 -13.25 -0.67
N ARG A 50 -6.97 -14.36 -0.51
CA ARG A 50 -6.69 -15.59 -1.28
C ARG A 50 -6.89 -15.38 -2.79
N ALA A 51 -8.06 -14.90 -3.19
CA ALA A 51 -8.39 -14.70 -4.61
C ALA A 51 -7.46 -13.67 -5.27
N LEU A 52 -7.12 -12.59 -4.55
CA LEU A 52 -6.20 -11.58 -5.06
C LEU A 52 -4.78 -12.15 -5.22
N SER A 53 -4.29 -12.87 -4.21
CA SER A 53 -2.96 -13.49 -4.25
C SER A 53 -2.82 -14.51 -5.38
N GLU A 54 -3.83 -15.36 -5.59
CA GLU A 54 -3.85 -16.35 -6.68
C GLU A 54 -3.85 -15.65 -8.05
N ARG A 55 -4.66 -14.62 -8.21
CA ARG A 55 -4.70 -13.86 -9.46
C ARG A 55 -3.39 -13.16 -9.76
N LEU A 56 -2.78 -12.50 -8.76
CA LEU A 56 -1.51 -11.80 -8.94
C LEU A 56 -0.38 -12.78 -9.26
N ALA A 57 -0.35 -13.95 -8.61
CA ALA A 57 0.64 -14.98 -8.88
C ALA A 57 0.59 -15.50 -10.33
N ALA A 58 -0.62 -15.64 -10.90
CA ALA A 58 -0.79 -16.01 -12.31
C ALA A 58 -0.17 -15.01 -13.31
N GLU A 59 0.07 -13.77 -12.86
CA GLU A 59 0.64 -12.67 -13.64
C GLU A 59 2.11 -12.41 -13.29
N GLY A 60 2.71 -13.25 -12.44
CA GLY A 60 4.08 -13.10 -11.94
C GLY A 60 4.25 -11.99 -10.90
N ILE A 61 3.15 -11.51 -10.30
CA ILE A 61 3.17 -10.44 -9.29
C ILE A 61 3.10 -11.05 -7.89
N GLU A 62 4.09 -10.74 -7.06
CA GLU A 62 4.13 -11.20 -5.67
C GLU A 62 3.10 -10.46 -4.82
N TYR A 63 2.41 -11.16 -3.92
CA TYR A 63 1.48 -10.55 -2.96
C TYR A 63 2.02 -10.68 -1.53
N ARG A 64 2.19 -9.56 -0.84
CA ARG A 64 2.61 -9.50 0.57
C ARG A 64 1.55 -8.80 1.40
N HIS A 65 1.09 -9.43 2.48
CA HIS A 65 0.17 -8.79 3.42
C HIS A 65 0.93 -8.23 4.62
N LEU A 66 1.05 -6.90 4.69
CA LEU A 66 1.80 -6.19 5.73
C LEU A 66 0.82 -5.64 6.77
N ARG A 67 0.28 -6.54 7.60
CA ARG A 67 -0.72 -6.20 8.63
C ARG A 67 -0.25 -5.08 9.57
N ALA A 68 1.04 -5.03 9.88
CA ALA A 68 1.63 -4.01 10.75
C ALA A 68 1.49 -2.57 10.18
N LEU A 69 1.29 -2.43 8.87
CA LEU A 69 1.01 -1.16 8.20
C LEU A 69 -0.50 -0.89 8.07
N GLY A 70 -1.35 -1.65 8.75
CA GLY A 70 -2.80 -1.52 8.67
C GLY A 70 -3.37 -0.35 9.48
N ASN A 71 -4.31 0.41 8.89
CA ASN A 71 -5.08 1.42 9.62
C ASN A 71 -6.24 0.80 10.43
N PRO A 72 -6.30 0.99 11.76
CA PRO A 72 -7.41 0.55 12.62
C PRO A 72 -8.76 1.12 12.18
N LYS A 73 -9.83 0.35 12.37
CA LYS A 73 -11.18 0.67 11.85
C LYS A 73 -11.66 2.02 12.35
N GLU A 74 -11.45 2.30 13.63
CA GLU A 74 -11.82 3.52 14.33
C GLU A 74 -11.11 4.77 13.81
N ASN A 75 -9.96 4.63 13.13
CA ASN A 75 -9.19 5.75 12.60
C ASN A 75 -9.44 6.00 11.10
N ARG A 76 -10.20 5.12 10.41
CA ARG A 76 -10.40 5.23 8.94
C ARG A 76 -11.25 6.42 8.54
N ALA A 77 -12.34 6.67 9.25
CA ALA A 77 -13.32 7.70 8.87
C ALA A 77 -12.70 9.10 8.81
N GLY A 78 -11.76 9.41 9.71
CA GLY A 78 -11.13 10.72 9.74
C GLY A 78 -10.18 10.98 8.57
N PHE A 79 -9.72 9.98 7.82
CA PHE A 79 -8.99 10.23 6.56
C PHE A 79 -9.84 10.87 5.46
N ALA A 80 -11.17 10.77 5.57
CA ALA A 80 -12.10 11.47 4.69
C ALA A 80 -12.49 12.86 5.20
N ALA A 81 -12.09 13.24 6.43
CA ALA A 81 -12.39 14.53 7.02
C ALA A 81 -11.35 15.59 6.62
N GLU A 82 -11.80 16.84 6.57
CA GLU A 82 -10.94 18.00 6.34
C GLU A 82 -10.54 18.65 7.67
N GLY A 83 -9.59 19.58 7.63
CA GLY A 83 -9.18 20.37 8.79
C GLY A 83 -8.56 19.54 9.92
N ALA A 84 -8.92 19.86 11.17
CA ALA A 84 -8.28 19.32 12.36
C ALA A 84 -8.45 17.80 12.49
N ASP A 85 -9.64 17.27 12.23
CA ASP A 85 -9.96 15.84 12.38
C ASP A 85 -9.16 14.96 11.42
N GLY A 86 -9.00 15.43 10.18
CA GLY A 86 -8.17 14.77 9.17
C GLY A 86 -6.70 14.78 9.54
N LEU A 87 -6.19 15.89 10.09
CA LEU A 87 -4.82 16.00 10.58
C LEU A 87 -4.59 15.09 11.79
N GLU A 88 -5.53 15.03 12.73
CA GLU A 88 -5.43 14.16 13.91
C GLU A 88 -5.36 12.68 13.50
N SER A 89 -6.21 12.25 12.57
CA SER A 89 -6.25 10.86 12.10
C SER A 89 -4.94 10.45 11.42
N ARG A 90 -4.32 11.37 10.66
CA ARG A 90 -2.99 11.16 10.05
C ARG A 90 -1.90 11.09 11.11
N ARG A 91 -1.91 11.98 12.11
CA ARG A 91 -0.95 11.97 13.23
C ARG A 91 -1.03 10.67 14.03
N ARG A 92 -2.25 10.28 14.42
CA ARG A 92 -2.51 9.03 15.13
C ARG A 92 -1.98 7.83 14.35
N TYR A 93 -2.24 7.79 13.03
CA TYR A 93 -1.73 6.71 12.19
C TYR A 93 -0.21 6.75 12.04
N ALA A 94 0.41 7.94 11.93
CA ALA A 94 1.86 8.07 11.87
C ALA A 94 2.54 7.49 13.12
N SER A 95 1.99 7.71 14.32
CA SER A 95 2.50 7.10 15.56
C SER A 95 2.40 5.57 15.56
N LEU A 96 1.40 4.99 14.87
CA LEU A 96 1.33 3.52 14.72
C LEU A 96 2.47 2.96 13.84
N LEU A 97 3.02 3.78 12.95
CA LEU A 97 4.17 3.39 12.11
C LEU A 97 5.50 3.37 12.88
N GLU A 98 5.53 3.88 14.11
CA GLU A 98 6.72 3.88 14.98
C GLU A 98 6.88 2.56 15.74
N ALA A 99 5.85 1.70 15.78
CA ALA A 99 5.96 0.38 16.38
C ALA A 99 6.98 -0.50 15.64
N ASP A 100 7.74 -1.33 16.37
CA ASP A 100 8.83 -2.15 15.81
C ASP A 100 8.39 -2.98 14.59
N GLY A 101 7.22 -3.61 14.66
CA GLY A 101 6.68 -4.39 13.54
C GLY A 101 6.37 -3.56 12.30
N ALA A 102 5.90 -2.32 12.47
CA ALA A 102 5.65 -1.41 11.35
C ALA A 102 6.98 -0.89 10.76
N ASN A 103 7.93 -0.53 11.63
CA ASN A 103 9.27 -0.12 11.22
C ASN A 103 10.00 -1.21 10.41
N ALA A 104 9.92 -2.47 10.84
CA ALA A 104 10.50 -3.60 10.11
C ALA A 104 9.89 -3.74 8.71
N CYS A 105 8.56 -3.65 8.58
CA CYS A 105 7.90 -3.69 7.28
C CYS A 105 8.29 -2.49 6.39
N LEU A 106 8.44 -1.29 6.95
CA LEU A 106 8.88 -0.11 6.20
C LEU A 106 10.31 -0.29 5.68
N GLN A 107 11.22 -0.85 6.48
CA GLN A 107 12.58 -1.11 6.05
C GLN A 107 12.63 -2.17 4.94
N GLU A 108 11.89 -3.27 5.09
CA GLU A 108 11.77 -4.31 4.05
C GLU A 108 11.29 -3.71 2.71
N LEU A 109 10.30 -2.81 2.76
CA LEU A 109 9.79 -2.14 1.56
C LEU A 109 10.84 -1.24 0.91
N VAL A 110 11.64 -0.51 1.70
CA VAL A 110 12.76 0.31 1.19
C VAL A 110 13.77 -0.59 0.48
N ASP A 111 14.23 -1.65 1.14
CA ASP A 111 15.28 -2.53 0.61
C ASP A 111 14.83 -3.21 -0.70
N VAL A 112 13.61 -3.73 -0.73
CA VAL A 112 13.07 -4.40 -1.91
C VAL A 112 12.80 -3.40 -3.04
N SER A 113 12.40 -2.17 -2.71
CA SER A 113 12.16 -1.12 -3.70
C SER A 113 13.42 -0.59 -4.37
N ALA A 114 14.63 -0.98 -3.93
CA ALA A 114 15.86 -0.65 -4.63
C ALA A 114 15.94 -1.31 -6.02
N THR A 115 15.28 -2.47 -6.19
CA THR A 115 15.35 -3.26 -7.43
C THR A 115 14.00 -3.65 -8.01
N LYS A 116 12.91 -3.50 -7.24
CA LYS A 116 11.55 -3.88 -7.65
C LYS A 116 10.58 -2.71 -7.58
N THR A 117 9.58 -2.73 -8.46
CA THR A 117 8.40 -1.89 -8.32
C THR A 117 7.45 -2.49 -7.29
N VAL A 118 7.24 -1.78 -6.19
CA VAL A 118 6.32 -2.17 -5.12
C VAL A 118 5.10 -1.26 -5.11
N ALA A 119 3.92 -1.84 -5.22
CA ALA A 119 2.64 -1.16 -5.17
C ALA A 119 1.96 -1.37 -3.81
N LEU A 120 1.85 -0.30 -3.03
CA LEU A 120 1.09 -0.31 -1.78
C LEU A 120 -0.41 -0.33 -2.09
N LEU A 121 -1.12 -1.33 -1.56
CA LEU A 121 -2.53 -1.55 -1.84
C LEU A 121 -3.43 -1.11 -0.67
N CYS A 122 -4.42 -0.28 -0.98
CA CYS A 122 -5.59 -0.03 -0.13
C CYS A 122 -6.88 -0.03 -0.97
N PHE A 123 -8.03 0.22 -0.35
CA PHE A 123 -9.30 0.31 -1.06
C PHE A 123 -9.42 1.58 -1.90
N GLU A 124 -9.26 2.74 -1.26
CA GLU A 124 -9.57 4.05 -1.81
C GLU A 124 -8.73 4.37 -3.05
N ALA A 125 -9.40 4.86 -4.11
CA ALA A 125 -8.71 5.28 -5.33
C ALA A 125 -7.87 6.53 -5.07
N ASP A 126 -8.41 7.48 -4.32
CA ASP A 126 -7.74 8.70 -3.91
C ASP A 126 -6.80 8.45 -2.72
N GLU A 127 -5.50 8.57 -2.99
CA GLU A 127 -4.45 8.42 -1.99
C GLU A 127 -4.58 9.40 -0.84
N SER A 128 -5.04 10.62 -1.12
CA SER A 128 -5.17 11.67 -0.10
C SER A 128 -6.23 11.33 0.94
N ARG A 129 -7.12 10.39 0.66
CA ARG A 129 -8.25 9.99 1.50
C ARG A 129 -8.03 8.67 2.23
N CYS A 130 -6.80 8.16 2.24
CA CYS A 130 -6.47 6.91 2.94
C CYS A 130 -5.11 6.96 3.61
N HIS A 131 -4.83 5.95 4.44
CA HIS A 131 -3.59 5.86 5.21
C HIS A 131 -2.36 5.62 4.35
N ARG A 132 -2.54 5.16 3.11
CA ARG A 132 -1.44 4.89 2.18
C ARG A 132 -0.57 6.12 1.93
N SER A 133 -1.14 7.34 1.93
CA SER A 133 -0.35 8.57 1.79
C SER A 133 0.69 8.71 2.91
N VAL A 134 0.33 8.34 4.14
CA VAL A 134 1.22 8.43 5.31
C VAL A 134 2.30 7.36 5.24
N VAL A 135 1.98 6.15 4.76
CA VAL A 135 2.98 5.09 4.53
C VAL A 135 3.98 5.50 3.47
N LEU A 136 3.53 6.03 2.32
CA LEU A 136 4.41 6.49 1.25
C LEU A 136 5.32 7.63 1.69
N ASP A 137 4.79 8.58 2.44
CA ASP A 137 5.55 9.68 3.03
C ASP A 137 6.63 9.15 4.01
N ALA A 138 6.27 8.18 4.87
CA ALA A 138 7.22 7.53 5.77
C ALA A 138 8.34 6.77 5.04
N LEU A 139 8.03 6.14 3.89
CA LEU A 139 9.01 5.46 3.05
C LEU A 139 9.93 6.44 2.34
N ARG A 140 9.38 7.52 1.75
CA ARG A 140 10.17 8.56 1.06
C ARG A 140 11.21 9.18 2.00
N ARG A 141 10.82 9.51 3.24
CA ARG A 141 11.75 10.03 4.26
C ARG A 141 12.92 9.07 4.53
N ARG A 142 12.64 7.77 4.60
CA ARG A 142 13.66 6.73 4.82
C ARG A 142 14.58 6.58 3.62
N SER A 143 14.03 6.52 2.40
CA SER A 143 14.84 6.42 1.18
C SER A 143 15.78 7.62 0.98
N LEU A 144 15.38 8.83 1.41
CA LEU A 144 16.24 10.03 1.38
C LEU A 144 17.31 10.04 2.48
N SER A 145 17.14 9.27 3.56
CA SER A 145 18.12 9.20 4.65
C SER A 145 19.27 8.23 4.34
N TYR A 146 19.14 7.45 3.26
CA TYR A 146 20.14 6.48 2.78
C TYR A 146 20.75 6.85 1.42
N ALA A 147 20.40 8.02 0.88
CA ALA A 147 20.95 8.59 -0.35
C ALA A 147 22.04 9.62 -0.01
#